data_AF-A0A8S3PNA3-F1
#
_entry.id   AF-A0A8S3PNA3-F1
#
_cell.length_a   1.000
_cell.length_b   1.000
_cell.length_c   1.000
_cell.angle_alpha   90.00
_cell.angle_beta   90.00
_cell.angle_gamma   90.00
#
_symmetry.space_group_name_H-M   'P 1'
#
loop_
_entity.id
_entity.type
_entity.pdbx_description
1 polymer ?
#
loop_
_entity_poly.entity_id
_entity_poly.type
_entity_poly.pdbx_seq_one_letter_code
_entity_poly.pdbx_strand_id
1 'polypeptide(L)'
;MVLHTIHRTKRTEPFFRTTQDERQRGRDNRPQYTEPNSIISQHELRGDIPEGNSLTNTEKIHPRIINLSHRKLQLREINLLKRGLKFTPTPNEDKTQLGADIDEFGRRLRINYIFCEDNEENEEEENKPLVRNKSDWIPRPTKDKDLEETIKTLKTNSLTSNKNVKDNLTREEKTALQNLKSDKSIIIKEADKGNAVVIMDREYYRDSILNMLQDEMSYEVTDKNWTDKQVQ
;
A
#
# COMPACT_ATOMS: atom_id res chain seq x y z
N MET A 1 11.69 17.53 -20.37
CA MET A 1 11.34 16.12 -20.67
C MET A 1 9.94 15.90 -20.12
N VAL A 2 8.92 16.05 -20.97
CA VAL A 2 7.51 16.15 -20.55
C VAL A 2 6.93 14.73 -20.46
N LEU A 3 6.51 14.33 -19.26
CA LEU A 3 5.84 13.06 -19.00
C LEU A 3 4.38 13.19 -19.46
N HIS A 4 4.00 12.45 -20.50
CA HIS A 4 2.63 12.41 -21.01
C HIS A 4 1.86 11.26 -20.34
N THR A 5 0.64 11.55 -19.87
CA THR A 5 -0.27 10.57 -19.26
C THR A 5 -1.35 10.19 -20.26
N ILE A 6 -1.68 8.90 -20.35
CA ILE A 6 -2.58 8.33 -21.36
C ILE A 6 -3.79 7.68 -20.70
N HIS A 7 -4.98 7.88 -21.29
CA HIS A 7 -6.27 7.44 -20.75
C HIS A 7 -6.88 6.32 -21.60
N ARG A 8 -7.50 5.34 -20.93
CA ARG A 8 -8.24 4.25 -21.56
C ARG A 8 -9.70 4.66 -21.79
N THR A 9 -10.18 4.60 -23.02
CA THR A 9 -11.60 4.79 -23.36
C THR A 9 -12.37 3.49 -23.12
N LYS A 10 -13.60 3.58 -22.58
CA LYS A 10 -14.51 2.44 -22.43
C LYS A 10 -15.36 2.33 -23.69
N ARG A 11 -15.21 1.24 -24.45
CA ARG A 11 -16.18 0.87 -25.48
C ARG A 11 -17.28 0.01 -24.85
N THR A 12 -18.52 0.46 -25.01
CA THR A 12 -19.71 -0.37 -24.94
C THR A 12 -19.86 -1.11 -26.27
N GLU A 13 -19.78 -2.44 -26.26
CA GLU A 13 -20.13 -3.26 -27.43
C GLU A 13 -21.46 -4.00 -27.16
N PRO A 14 -22.28 -4.22 -28.20
CA PRO A 14 -23.64 -4.69 -28.06
C PRO A 14 -23.73 -6.21 -27.82
N PHE A 15 -24.84 -6.58 -27.21
CA PHE A 15 -25.28 -7.93 -26.92
C PHE A 15 -25.46 -8.73 -28.22
N PHE A 16 -24.67 -9.78 -28.44
CA PHE A 16 -24.95 -10.79 -29.48
C PHE A 16 -25.05 -12.18 -28.85
N ARG A 17 -26.14 -12.86 -29.17
CA ARG A 17 -26.47 -14.24 -28.74
C ARG A 17 -26.37 -15.16 -29.96
N THR A 18 -25.73 -16.32 -29.75
CA THR A 18 -25.82 -17.61 -30.52
C THR A 18 -25.22 -17.59 -31.94
N THR A 19 -24.48 -18.61 -32.42
CA THR A 19 -24.75 -20.06 -32.41
C THR A 19 -23.48 -20.95 -32.42
N GLN A 20 -23.66 -22.20 -31.97
CA GLN A 20 -22.73 -23.32 -32.20
C GLN A 20 -22.77 -23.72 -33.68
N ASP A 21 -21.79 -23.30 -34.48
CA ASP A 21 -21.19 -24.12 -35.55
C ASP A 21 -20.07 -23.32 -36.23
N GLU A 22 -18.83 -23.51 -35.75
CA GLU A 22 -17.61 -23.29 -36.53
C GLU A 22 -16.46 -24.03 -35.81
N ARG A 23 -16.69 -25.33 -35.59
CA ARG A 23 -15.61 -26.27 -35.38
C ARG A 23 -15.03 -26.62 -36.75
N GLN A 24 -13.70 -26.60 -36.82
CA GLN A 24 -12.84 -27.07 -37.92
C GLN A 24 -12.53 -26.04 -39.02
N ARG A 25 -11.40 -25.36 -38.85
CA ARG A 25 -10.26 -25.28 -39.81
C ARG A 25 -9.16 -24.39 -39.23
N GLY A 26 -7.90 -24.81 -39.36
CA GLY A 26 -6.72 -24.02 -38.97
C GLY A 26 -5.84 -24.68 -37.91
N ARG A 27 -5.25 -25.83 -38.25
CA ARG A 27 -3.99 -26.28 -37.63
C ARG A 27 -2.85 -25.47 -38.25
N ASP A 28 -1.79 -25.36 -37.46
CA ASP A 28 -0.40 -25.07 -37.82
C ASP A 28 0.13 -23.66 -37.50
N ASN A 29 1.23 -23.69 -36.72
CA ASN A 29 2.14 -22.62 -36.28
C ASN A 29 1.88 -21.95 -34.91
N ARG A 30 2.13 -22.72 -33.83
CA ARG A 30 2.46 -22.17 -32.50
C ARG A 30 3.98 -22.36 -32.24
N PRO A 31 4.75 -21.31 -31.91
CA PRO A 31 6.15 -21.47 -31.53
C PRO A 31 6.26 -22.27 -30.22
N GLN A 32 7.17 -23.25 -30.20
CA GLN A 32 7.48 -24.03 -29.00
C GLN A 32 8.30 -23.19 -28.02
N TYR A 33 7.74 -22.94 -26.83
CA TYR A 33 8.50 -22.45 -25.68
C TYR A 33 9.07 -23.64 -24.92
N THR A 34 10.39 -23.69 -24.80
CA THR A 34 11.10 -24.63 -23.92
C THR A 34 11.02 -24.14 -22.47
N GLU A 35 10.44 -24.95 -21.61
CA GLU A 35 10.38 -24.77 -20.15
C GLU A 35 11.79 -24.68 -19.52
N PRO A 36 12.11 -23.66 -18.69
CA PRO A 36 13.26 -23.72 -17.81
C PRO A 36 12.93 -24.50 -16.52
N ASN A 37 13.71 -25.55 -16.32
CA ASN A 37 13.73 -26.43 -15.15
C ASN A 37 13.69 -25.70 -13.78
N SER A 38 12.62 -25.93 -13.01
CA SER A 38 12.68 -26.37 -11.59
C SER A 38 11.26 -26.54 -11.02
N ILE A 39 10.58 -27.63 -11.39
CA ILE A 39 9.40 -28.09 -10.64
C ILE A 39 9.93 -29.04 -9.58
N ILE A 40 9.95 -28.61 -8.31
CA ILE A 40 10.04 -29.54 -7.20
C ILE A 40 8.65 -30.17 -7.09
N SER A 41 8.53 -31.39 -7.65
CA SER A 41 7.33 -32.21 -7.63
C SER A 41 7.03 -32.67 -6.20
N GLN A 42 5.87 -32.30 -5.66
CA GLN A 42 5.29 -32.98 -4.52
C GLN A 42 4.47 -34.17 -5.04
N HIS A 43 5.11 -35.31 -5.26
CA HIS A 43 4.37 -36.55 -5.47
C HIS A 43 5.22 -37.78 -5.16
N GLU A 44 5.40 -38.09 -3.87
CA GLU A 44 5.86 -39.41 -3.43
C GLU A 44 5.65 -39.55 -1.91
N LEU A 45 4.42 -39.90 -1.49
CA LEU A 45 4.14 -40.63 -0.24
C LEU A 45 2.74 -41.25 -0.36
N ARG A 46 2.68 -42.51 -0.82
CA ARG A 46 1.54 -43.40 -0.58
C ARG A 46 1.73 -43.96 0.84
N GLY A 47 0.85 -43.57 1.75
CA GLY A 47 0.77 -44.07 3.12
C GLY A 47 -0.64 -43.79 3.65
N ASP A 48 -1.17 -44.74 4.41
CA ASP A 48 -2.59 -44.95 4.72
C ASP A 48 -3.30 -43.76 5.41
N ILE A 49 -4.62 -43.67 5.21
CA ILE A 49 -5.50 -42.65 5.82
C ILE A 49 -5.82 -43.06 7.27
N PRO A 50 -5.52 -42.23 8.29
CA PRO A 50 -6.21 -42.29 9.57
C PRO A 50 -7.37 -41.28 9.58
N GLU A 51 -8.55 -41.78 9.90
CA GLU A 51 -9.74 -40.99 10.17
C GLU A 51 -9.56 -40.05 11.37
N GLY A 52 -10.11 -38.85 11.25
CA GLY A 52 -10.51 -38.02 12.39
C GLY A 52 -9.41 -37.20 13.06
N ASN A 53 -9.19 -35.98 12.56
CA ASN A 53 -8.89 -34.87 13.45
C ASN A 53 -9.43 -33.55 12.87
N SER A 54 -10.19 -32.85 13.70
CA SER A 54 -10.82 -31.56 13.44
C SER A 54 -9.78 -30.54 12.96
N LEU A 55 -9.82 -30.16 11.68
CA LEU A 55 -8.96 -29.15 11.09
C LEU A 55 -9.48 -27.75 11.43
N THR A 56 -9.09 -27.23 12.59
CA THR A 56 -9.03 -25.78 12.82
C THR A 56 -7.66 -25.25 12.39
N ASN A 57 -7.30 -25.48 11.12
CA ASN A 57 -6.09 -24.92 10.52
C ASN A 57 -6.53 -24.11 9.31
N THR A 58 -6.89 -22.84 9.52
CA THR A 58 -6.97 -21.90 8.41
C THR A 58 -5.53 -21.68 7.92
N GLU A 59 -5.05 -22.55 7.04
CA GLU A 59 -3.75 -22.37 6.40
C GLU A 59 -3.74 -20.99 5.76
N LYS A 60 -2.90 -20.12 6.29
CA LYS A 60 -2.81 -18.73 5.84
C LYS A 60 -2.30 -18.76 4.41
N ILE A 61 -3.18 -18.50 3.44
CA ILE A 61 -2.84 -18.56 2.03
C ILE A 61 -1.75 -17.51 1.76
N HIS A 62 -0.56 -17.98 1.41
CA HIS A 62 0.55 -17.13 1.03
C HIS A 62 0.47 -16.79 -0.47
N PRO A 63 0.74 -15.54 -0.88
CA PRO A 63 0.78 -15.18 -2.28
C PRO A 63 1.89 -15.93 -3.00
N ARG A 64 1.59 -16.34 -4.24
CA ARG A 64 2.60 -16.91 -5.14
C ARG A 64 3.60 -15.84 -5.53
N ILE A 65 4.89 -16.16 -5.49
CA ILE A 65 5.95 -15.24 -5.91
C ILE A 65 6.33 -15.58 -7.35
N ILE A 66 6.20 -14.63 -8.27
CA ILE A 66 6.54 -14.77 -9.68
C ILE A 66 7.66 -13.77 -9.99
N ASN A 67 8.87 -14.28 -10.21
CA ASN A 67 10.00 -13.45 -10.58
C ASN A 67 10.19 -13.47 -12.11
N LEU A 68 9.87 -12.35 -12.76
CA LEU A 68 10.10 -12.10 -14.19
C LEU A 68 11.32 -11.18 -14.41
N SER A 69 12.00 -10.77 -13.34
CA SER A 69 13.19 -9.93 -13.42
C SER A 69 14.48 -10.76 -13.52
N HIS A 70 15.55 -10.14 -14.01
CA HIS A 70 16.88 -10.76 -14.01
C HIS A 70 17.51 -10.82 -12.60
N ARG A 71 16.96 -10.06 -11.64
CA ARG A 71 17.43 -10.00 -10.26
C ARG A 71 17.16 -11.32 -9.53
N LYS A 72 18.23 -11.95 -9.03
CA LYS A 72 18.13 -13.17 -8.20
C LYS A 72 17.70 -12.86 -6.77
N LEU A 73 16.50 -13.25 -6.39
CA LEU A 73 15.98 -13.08 -5.03
C LEU A 73 16.63 -14.05 -4.05
N GLN A 74 16.96 -13.55 -2.86
CA GLN A 74 17.43 -14.35 -1.74
C GLN A 74 16.26 -14.98 -0.99
N LEU A 75 16.49 -16.09 -0.28
CA LEU A 75 15.45 -16.79 0.47
C LEU A 75 14.69 -15.89 1.45
N ARG A 76 15.41 -14.99 2.15
CA ARG A 76 14.81 -14.00 3.06
C ARG A 76 13.92 -12.98 2.35
N GLU A 77 14.27 -12.59 1.12
CA GLU A 77 13.45 -11.69 0.30
C GLU A 77 12.17 -12.42 -0.16
N ILE A 78 12.30 -13.68 -0.57
CA ILE A 78 11.16 -14.52 -0.93
C ILE A 78 10.22 -14.72 0.27
N ASN A 79 10.76 -15.03 1.44
CA ASN A 79 9.97 -15.22 2.66
C ASN A 79 9.25 -13.94 3.09
N LEU A 80 9.91 -12.79 2.98
CA LEU A 80 9.29 -11.49 3.20
C LEU A 80 8.14 -11.23 2.22
N LEU A 81 8.34 -11.49 0.93
CA LEU A 81 7.31 -11.27 -0.10
C LEU A 81 6.11 -12.23 0.06
N LYS A 82 6.33 -13.44 0.58
CA LYS A 82 5.26 -14.40 0.97
C LYS A 82 4.37 -13.89 2.10
N ARG A 83 4.72 -12.79 2.77
CA ARG A 83 3.82 -12.12 3.73
C ARG A 83 2.75 -11.27 3.02
N GLY A 84 2.98 -10.92 1.75
CA GLY A 84 2.09 -10.15 0.89
C GLY A 84 2.32 -8.64 0.96
N LEU A 85 1.90 -7.92 -0.08
CA LEU A 85 2.11 -6.46 -0.17
C LEU A 85 1.21 -5.65 0.76
N LYS A 86 0.17 -6.27 1.32
CA LYS A 86 -0.69 -5.69 2.37
C LYS A 86 -0.16 -5.95 3.79
N PHE A 87 0.94 -6.71 3.93
CA PHE A 87 1.58 -6.89 5.22
C PHE A 87 2.14 -5.56 5.72
N THR A 88 1.80 -5.19 6.95
CA THR A 88 2.28 -3.96 7.58
C THR A 88 3.30 -4.31 8.65
N PRO A 89 4.59 -3.96 8.46
CA PRO A 89 5.61 -4.08 9.49
C PRO A 89 5.20 -3.35 10.78
N THR A 90 5.57 -3.89 11.93
CA THR A 90 5.43 -3.16 13.21
C THR A 90 6.20 -1.83 13.09
N PRO A 91 5.53 -0.67 13.24
CA PRO A 91 6.20 0.63 13.19
C PRO A 91 7.23 0.75 14.32
N ASN A 92 8.32 1.48 14.06
CA ASN A 92 9.24 1.88 15.12
C ASN A 92 8.59 3.00 15.95
N GLU A 93 8.93 3.08 17.23
CA GLU A 93 8.51 4.19 18.08
C GLU A 93 9.18 5.50 17.62
N ASP A 94 8.37 6.53 17.36
CA ASP A 94 8.83 7.89 17.11
C ASP A 94 8.51 8.79 18.32
N LYS A 95 9.46 8.84 19.26
CA LYS A 95 9.31 9.66 20.48
C LYS A 95 9.27 11.16 20.18
N THR A 96 9.87 11.59 19.07
CA THR A 96 9.90 13.00 18.66
C THR A 96 8.51 13.42 18.21
N GLN A 97 7.91 12.66 17.29
CA GLN A 97 6.54 12.91 16.83
C GLN A 97 5.53 12.80 17.98
N LEU A 98 5.66 11.77 18.83
CA LEU A 98 4.80 11.62 20.01
C LEU A 98 4.88 12.83 20.95
N GLY A 99 6.09 13.37 21.17
CA GLY A 99 6.27 14.58 21.97
C GLY A 99 5.57 15.80 21.36
N ALA A 100 5.72 15.99 20.04
CA ALA A 100 5.05 17.06 19.31
C ALA A 100 3.52 16.92 19.35
N ASP A 101 3.00 15.70 19.21
CA ASP A 101 1.56 15.42 19.26
C ASP A 101 0.98 15.71 20.65
N ILE A 102 1.72 15.38 21.72
CA ILE A 102 1.32 15.69 23.10
C ILE A 102 1.34 17.20 23.34
N ASP A 103 2.34 17.91 22.82
CA ASP A 103 2.41 19.37 22.93
C ASP A 103 1.25 20.04 22.19
N GLU A 104 0.89 19.54 21.01
CA GLU A 104 -0.28 20.00 20.25
C GLU A 104 -1.60 19.68 20.96
N PHE A 105 -1.69 18.51 21.62
CA PHE A 105 -2.82 18.18 22.48
C PHE A 105 -2.92 19.12 23.69
N GLY A 106 -1.82 19.36 24.40
CA GLY A 106 -1.76 20.32 25.51
C GLY A 106 -2.14 21.73 25.05
N ARG A 107 -1.69 22.16 23.86
CA ARG A 107 -2.08 23.43 23.24
C ARG A 107 -3.60 23.51 23.04
N ARG A 108 -4.22 22.46 22.50
CA ARG A 108 -5.68 22.39 22.32
C ARG A 108 -6.44 22.46 23.65
N LEU A 109 -5.96 21.77 24.69
CA LEU A 109 -6.58 21.84 26.01
C LEU A 109 -6.53 23.26 26.59
N ARG A 110 -5.38 23.94 26.49
CA ARG A 110 -5.24 25.33 26.95
C ARG A 110 -6.14 26.30 26.19
N ILE A 111 -6.25 26.15 24.87
CA ILE A 111 -7.17 26.96 24.05
C ILE A 111 -8.60 26.74 24.52
N ASN A 112 -9.01 25.48 24.68
CA ASN A 112 -10.36 25.15 25.13
C ASN A 112 -10.65 25.74 26.52
N TYR A 113 -9.69 25.65 27.46
CA TYR A 113 -9.80 26.26 28.79
C TYR A 113 -9.95 27.79 28.75
N ILE A 114 -9.21 28.47 27.87
CA ILE A 114 -9.27 29.94 27.78
C ILE A 114 -10.61 30.42 27.22
N PHE A 115 -11.17 29.69 26.25
CA PHE A 115 -12.38 30.07 25.55
C PHE A 115 -13.60 29.23 25.96
N CYS A 116 -13.58 28.58 27.12
CA CYS A 116 -14.67 27.70 27.53
C CYS A 116 -15.98 28.47 27.74
N GLU A 117 -15.90 29.69 28.29
CA GLU A 117 -17.04 30.58 28.55
C GLU A 117 -17.59 31.23 27.26
N ASP A 118 -16.73 31.49 26.27
CA ASP A 118 -17.13 32.10 24.98
C ASP A 118 -17.88 31.13 24.04
N ASN A 119 -17.94 29.83 24.39
CA ASN A 119 -18.64 28.80 23.62
C ASN A 119 -20.14 28.70 23.92
N GLU A 120 -20.65 29.34 24.97
CA GLU A 120 -22.06 29.18 25.38
C GLU A 120 -23.07 30.04 24.59
N GLU A 121 -22.66 31.07 23.83
CA GLU A 121 -23.63 32.04 23.25
C GLU A 121 -23.41 32.51 21.80
N ASN A 122 -22.55 31.89 20.99
CA ASN A 122 -22.34 32.36 19.60
C ASN A 122 -22.93 31.41 18.54
N GLU A 123 -24.24 31.57 18.29
CA GLU A 123 -25.02 30.97 17.19
C GLU A 123 -24.63 31.47 15.78
N GLU A 124 -23.44 32.05 15.58
CA GLU A 124 -22.94 32.43 14.25
C GLU A 124 -22.13 31.28 13.61
N GLU A 125 -22.78 30.14 13.37
CA GLU A 125 -22.16 29.04 12.61
C GLU A 125 -22.19 29.26 11.09
N GLU A 126 -23.13 30.07 10.57
CA GLU A 126 -23.36 30.21 9.12
C GLU A 126 -22.24 30.95 8.36
N ASN A 127 -21.37 31.72 9.05
CA ASN A 127 -20.32 32.52 8.41
C ASN A 127 -18.88 32.02 8.68
N LYS A 128 -18.71 30.79 9.18
CA LYS A 128 -17.38 30.22 9.41
C LYS A 128 -16.81 29.70 8.08
N PRO A 129 -15.66 30.20 7.59
CA PRO A 129 -15.07 29.68 6.37
C PRO A 129 -14.74 28.19 6.51
N LEU A 130 -15.15 27.38 5.53
CA LEU A 130 -14.95 25.92 5.48
C LEU A 130 -13.47 25.54 5.62
N VAL A 131 -12.58 26.41 5.14
CA VAL A 131 -11.13 26.25 5.22
C VAL A 131 -10.57 27.39 6.06
N ARG A 132 -9.93 27.03 7.17
CA ARG A 132 -9.21 27.96 8.04
C ARG A 132 -7.75 27.55 8.08
N ASN A 133 -6.87 28.54 8.00
CA ASN A 133 -5.45 28.31 8.25
C ASN A 133 -5.26 27.90 9.72
N LYS A 134 -4.38 26.94 9.96
CA LYS A 134 -4.01 26.57 11.34
C LYS A 134 -3.32 27.76 12.00
N SER A 135 -3.73 28.07 13.22
CA SER A 135 -3.07 29.09 14.03
C SER A 135 -1.78 28.52 14.63
N ASP A 136 -0.67 29.25 14.53
CA ASP A 136 0.60 28.93 15.21
C ASP A 136 0.65 29.44 16.66
N TRP A 137 -0.46 29.99 17.15
CA TRP A 137 -0.53 30.55 18.49
C TRP A 137 -0.47 29.45 19.56
N ILE A 138 0.48 29.59 20.48
CA ILE A 138 0.69 28.72 21.63
C ILE A 138 0.33 29.52 22.90
N PRO A 139 -0.73 29.13 23.64
CA PRO A 139 -1.11 29.82 24.86
C PRO A 139 -0.04 29.66 25.95
N ARG A 140 0.06 30.65 26.83
CA ARG A 140 0.83 30.50 28.08
C ARG A 140 0.16 29.44 28.98
N PRO A 141 0.92 28.79 29.88
CA PRO A 141 0.35 27.90 30.88
C PRO A 141 -0.81 28.56 31.62
N THR A 142 -1.89 27.81 31.84
CA THR A 142 -3.09 28.33 32.49
C THR A 142 -2.85 28.54 33.99
N LYS A 143 -3.80 29.22 34.65
CA LYS A 143 -3.76 29.36 36.13
C LYS A 143 -4.16 28.08 36.85
N ASP A 144 -4.83 27.17 36.15
CA ASP A 144 -5.27 25.88 36.65
C ASP A 144 -4.07 24.92 36.76
N LYS A 145 -3.69 24.62 38.01
CA LYS A 145 -2.56 23.75 38.30
C LYS A 145 -2.84 22.30 37.92
N ASP A 146 -4.08 21.84 38.07
CA ASP A 146 -4.46 20.45 37.84
C ASP A 146 -4.39 20.15 36.33
N LEU A 147 -4.82 21.11 35.49
CA LEU A 147 -4.68 21.01 34.04
C LEU A 147 -3.21 20.93 33.61
N GLU A 148 -2.38 21.84 34.10
CA GLU A 148 -0.95 21.88 33.73
C GLU A 148 -0.19 20.66 34.27
N GLU A 149 -0.51 20.19 35.48
CA GLU A 149 0.05 18.96 36.04
C GLU A 149 -0.39 17.73 35.24
N THR A 150 -1.63 17.68 34.78
CA THR A 150 -2.13 16.60 33.92
C THR A 150 -1.39 16.57 32.58
N ILE A 151 -1.23 17.72 31.91
CA ILE A 151 -0.47 17.82 30.65
C ILE A 151 0.98 17.36 30.85
N LYS A 152 1.62 17.82 31.94
CA LYS A 152 2.98 17.44 32.28
C LYS A 152 3.10 15.94 32.53
N THR A 153 2.21 15.38 33.34
CA THR A 153 2.20 13.96 33.71
C THR A 153 1.93 13.07 32.50
N LEU A 154 1.02 13.49 31.62
CA LEU A 154 0.76 12.81 30.36
C LEU A 154 2.02 12.77 29.48
N LYS A 155 2.73 13.90 29.37
CA LYS A 155 3.97 14.00 28.59
C LYS A 155 5.06 13.11 29.16
N THR A 156 5.29 13.15 30.48
CA THR A 156 6.30 12.30 31.12
C THR A 156 5.97 10.84 30.93
N ASN A 157 4.76 10.42 31.28
CA ASN A 157 4.36 9.01 31.23
C ASN A 157 4.40 8.43 29.81
N SER A 158 3.99 9.21 28.81
CA SER A 158 3.97 8.75 27.41
C SER A 158 5.39 8.59 26.84
N LEU A 159 6.32 9.47 27.20
CA LEU A 159 7.70 9.42 26.69
C LEU A 159 8.57 8.39 27.45
N THR A 160 8.25 8.12 28.71
CA THR A 160 8.95 7.12 29.54
C THR A 160 8.36 5.72 29.44
N SER A 161 7.12 5.59 28.94
CA SER A 161 6.51 4.27 28.72
C SER A 161 7.26 3.54 27.61
N ASN A 162 8.00 2.49 27.97
CA ASN A 162 8.51 1.53 26.99
C ASN A 162 7.43 0.48 26.76
N LYS A 163 6.65 0.64 25.69
CA LYS A 163 5.76 -0.43 25.23
C LYS A 163 6.63 -1.43 24.49
N ASN A 164 6.86 -2.60 25.07
CA ASN A 164 7.59 -3.65 24.39
C ASN A 164 6.67 -4.27 23.31
N VAL A 165 6.56 -3.59 22.16
CA VAL A 165 5.82 -4.09 21.00
C VAL A 165 6.69 -5.11 20.30
N LYS A 166 6.20 -6.34 20.22
CA LYS A 166 6.91 -7.42 19.53
C LYS A 166 7.05 -7.05 18.05
N ASP A 167 8.29 -7.05 17.58
CA ASP A 167 8.60 -6.96 16.16
C ASP A 167 7.95 -8.13 15.41
N ASN A 168 7.19 -7.81 14.36
CA ASN A 168 6.60 -8.82 13.51
C ASN A 168 7.54 -9.26 12.37
N LEU A 169 8.73 -8.66 12.20
CA LEU A 169 9.76 -9.04 11.22
C LEU A 169 11.05 -9.48 11.92
N THR A 170 11.73 -10.48 11.37
CA THR A 170 13.09 -10.81 11.83
C THR A 170 14.11 -9.76 11.35
N ARG A 171 15.31 -9.76 11.93
CA ARG A 171 16.39 -8.85 11.52
C ARG A 171 16.79 -9.05 10.04
N GLU A 172 16.78 -10.30 9.59
CA GLU A 172 17.09 -10.70 8.22
C GLU A 172 15.99 -10.22 7.27
N GLU A 173 14.72 -10.33 7.66
CA GLU A 173 13.59 -9.80 6.88
C GLU A 173 13.59 -8.26 6.83
N LYS A 174 13.92 -7.57 7.92
CA LYS A 174 14.11 -6.10 7.94
C LYS A 174 15.20 -5.68 6.96
N THR A 175 16.32 -6.41 6.94
CA THR A 175 17.41 -6.18 5.98
C THR A 175 16.97 -6.45 4.55
N ALA A 176 16.24 -7.54 4.31
CA ALA A 176 15.66 -7.86 3.00
C ALA A 176 14.70 -6.76 2.51
N LEU A 177 13.87 -6.21 3.40
CA LEU A 177 12.96 -5.11 3.09
C LEU A 177 13.72 -3.86 2.64
N GLN A 178 14.81 -3.50 3.33
CA GLN A 178 15.65 -2.37 2.93
C GLN A 178 16.34 -2.60 1.59
N ASN A 179 16.87 -3.81 1.36
CA ASN A 179 17.51 -4.17 0.09
C ASN A 179 16.52 -4.03 -1.06
N LEU A 180 15.34 -4.67 -0.97
CA LEU A 180 14.29 -4.58 -1.99
C LEU A 180 13.80 -3.15 -2.21
N LYS A 181 13.67 -2.34 -1.13
CA LYS A 181 13.27 -0.93 -1.23
C LYS A 181 14.33 -0.07 -1.92
N SER A 182 15.60 -0.34 -1.68
CA SER A 182 16.72 0.42 -2.26
C SER A 182 17.00 0.06 -3.72
N ASP A 183 16.59 -1.13 -4.16
CA ASP A 183 16.82 -1.63 -5.51
C ASP A 183 15.92 -0.93 -6.53
N LYS A 184 16.52 -0.02 -7.31
CA LYS A 184 15.84 0.72 -8.37
C LYS A 184 15.76 -0.04 -9.68
N SER A 185 16.41 -1.20 -9.82
CA SER A 185 16.38 -1.99 -11.05
C SER A 185 15.08 -2.77 -11.22
N ILE A 186 14.33 -2.98 -10.13
CA ILE A 186 13.11 -3.79 -10.13
C ILE A 186 11.84 -2.97 -9.80
N ILE A 187 10.70 -3.55 -10.15
CA ILE A 187 9.35 -3.16 -9.74
C ILE A 187 8.65 -4.39 -9.16
N ILE A 188 7.95 -4.19 -8.04
CA ILE A 188 7.18 -5.22 -7.34
C ILE A 188 5.70 -4.80 -7.32
N LYS A 189 4.81 -5.64 -7.83
CA LYS A 189 3.37 -5.37 -7.95
C LYS A 189 2.51 -6.58 -7.60
N GLU A 190 1.26 -6.34 -7.21
CA GLU A 190 0.25 -7.40 -7.15
C GLU A 190 -0.14 -7.79 -8.58
N ALA A 191 -0.38 -9.09 -8.83
CA ALA A 191 -0.95 -9.54 -10.08
C ALA A 191 -2.43 -9.14 -10.19
N ASP A 192 -2.89 -8.86 -11.41
CA ASP A 192 -4.28 -8.45 -11.71
C ASP A 192 -5.31 -9.49 -11.22
N LYS A 193 -5.08 -10.76 -11.55
CA LYS A 193 -5.77 -11.89 -10.91
C LYS A 193 -5.03 -12.17 -9.60
N GLY A 194 -5.44 -11.48 -8.53
CA GLY A 194 -4.76 -11.39 -7.24
C GLY A 194 -4.28 -12.72 -6.63
N ASN A 195 -3.59 -12.62 -5.49
CA ASN A 195 -2.86 -13.72 -4.82
C ASN A 195 -1.50 -14.10 -5.46
N ALA A 196 -0.90 -13.17 -6.21
CA ALA A 196 0.49 -13.28 -6.60
C ALA A 196 1.22 -11.93 -6.49
N VAL A 197 2.50 -12.00 -6.14
CA VAL A 197 3.43 -10.88 -6.18
C VAL A 197 4.35 -11.09 -7.37
N VAL A 198 4.35 -10.13 -8.28
CA VAL A 198 5.14 -10.14 -9.51
C VAL A 198 6.31 -9.17 -9.36
N ILE A 199 7.52 -9.66 -9.66
CA ILE A 199 8.75 -8.87 -9.69
C ILE A 199 9.19 -8.78 -11.15
N MET A 200 9.43 -7.57 -11.65
CA MET A 200 9.84 -7.30 -13.03
C MET A 200 11.02 -6.33 -13.05
N ASP A 201 11.84 -6.39 -14.09
CA ASP A 201 12.81 -5.32 -14.35
C ASP A 201 12.07 -4.03 -14.66
N ARG A 202 12.58 -2.93 -14.10
CA ARG A 202 11.96 -1.61 -14.21
C ARG A 202 11.95 -1.10 -15.64
N GLU A 203 13.04 -1.29 -16.36
CA GLU A 203 13.17 -0.84 -17.76
C GLU A 203 12.19 -1.62 -18.65
N TYR A 204 12.18 -2.95 -18.54
CA TYR A 204 11.21 -3.79 -19.25
C TYR A 204 9.76 -3.39 -18.98
N TYR A 205 9.40 -3.15 -17.72
CA TYR A 205 8.06 -2.69 -17.35
C TYR A 205 7.74 -1.34 -17.98
N ARG A 206 8.64 -0.36 -17.88
CA ARG A 206 8.48 0.97 -18.48
C ARG A 206 8.25 0.88 -19.99
N ASP A 207 9.11 0.16 -20.69
CA ASP A 207 9.08 0.09 -22.15
C ASP A 207 7.84 -0.67 -22.62
N SER A 208 7.44 -1.73 -21.91
CA SER A 208 6.18 -2.44 -22.18
C SER A 208 4.96 -1.52 -22.06
N ILE A 209 4.92 -0.66 -21.04
CA ILE A 209 3.85 0.33 -20.89
C ILE A 209 3.91 1.34 -22.02
N LEU A 210 5.07 1.90 -22.33
CA LEU A 210 5.21 2.88 -23.43
C LEU A 210 4.77 2.29 -24.78
N ASN A 211 5.13 1.04 -25.07
CA ASN A 211 4.70 0.36 -26.29
C ASN A 211 3.18 0.14 -26.33
N MET A 212 2.56 -0.26 -25.20
CA MET A 212 1.10 -0.40 -25.11
C MET A 212 0.40 0.95 -25.28
N LEU A 213 1.01 2.02 -24.80
CA LEU A 213 0.50 3.38 -24.88
C LEU A 213 0.65 4.01 -26.28
N GLN A 214 1.55 3.50 -27.10
CA GLN A 214 1.71 3.88 -28.51
C GLN A 214 0.70 3.19 -29.44
N ASP A 215 -0.18 2.33 -28.91
CA ASP A 215 -1.22 1.68 -29.70
C ASP A 215 -2.31 2.68 -30.12
N GLU A 216 -2.19 3.17 -31.36
CA GLU A 216 -3.14 4.11 -32.00
C GLU A 216 -4.55 3.51 -32.19
N MET A 217 -4.71 2.19 -32.10
CA MET A 217 -6.05 1.56 -32.15
C MET A 217 -6.83 1.73 -30.85
N SER A 218 -6.11 1.87 -29.72
CA SER A 218 -6.70 1.94 -28.38
C SER A 218 -6.60 3.33 -27.76
N TYR A 219 -5.59 4.12 -28.13
CA TYR A 219 -5.26 5.40 -27.52
C TYR A 219 -5.08 6.49 -28.57
N GLU A 220 -5.47 7.72 -28.23
CA GLU A 220 -5.28 8.91 -29.07
C GLU A 220 -4.49 9.97 -28.30
N VAL A 221 -3.62 10.70 -29.00
CA VAL A 221 -2.87 11.81 -28.43
C VAL A 221 -3.80 13.01 -28.23
N THR A 222 -3.78 13.60 -27.05
CA THR A 222 -4.59 14.79 -26.75
C THR A 222 -3.72 16.00 -26.46
N ASP A 223 -4.01 17.12 -27.10
CA ASP A 223 -3.29 18.39 -26.87
C ASP A 223 -3.64 19.05 -25.53
N LYS A 224 -4.77 18.67 -24.93
CA LYS A 224 -5.27 19.24 -23.67
C LYS A 224 -4.72 18.46 -22.47
N ASN A 225 -3.99 19.15 -21.61
CA ASN A 225 -3.60 18.60 -20.31
C ASN A 225 -4.79 18.62 -19.34
N TRP A 226 -5.43 17.46 -19.14
CA TRP A 226 -6.60 17.32 -18.27
C TRP A 226 -6.27 17.31 -16.77
N THR A 227 -4.98 17.29 -16.41
CA THR A 227 -4.51 17.34 -15.02
C THR A 227 -4.22 18.76 -14.51
N ASP A 228 -4.27 19.77 -15.37
CA ASP A 228 -4.17 21.16 -14.92
C ASP A 228 -5.47 21.54 -14.21
N LYS A 229 -5.37 21.71 -12.88
CA LYS A 229 -6.46 22.26 -12.07
C LYS A 229 -6.89 23.58 -12.72
N GLN A 230 -8.15 23.65 -13.14
CA GLN A 230 -8.77 24.91 -13.52
C GLN A 230 -8.75 25.78 -12.26
N VAL A 231 -7.81 26.73 -12.20
CA VAL A 231 -7.82 27.78 -11.20
C VAL A 231 -8.98 28.68 -11.60
N GLN A 232 -10.04 28.65 -10.80
CA GLN A 232 -11.22 29.50 -10.95
C GLN A 232 -11.18 30.57 -9.87
#